data_AF-A0A318K4S8-F1
#
_entry.id   AF-A0A318K4S8-F1
#
_cell.length_a   1.000
_cell.length_b   1.000
_cell.length_c   1.000
_cell.angle_alpha   90.00
_cell.angle_beta   90.00
_cell.angle_gamma   90.00
#
_symmetry.space_group_name_H-M   'P 1'
#
loop_
_entity.id
_entity.type
_entity.pdbx_description
1 polymer ?
#
loop_
_entity_poly.entity_id
_entity_poly.type
_entity_poly.pdbx_seq_one_letter_code
_entity_poly.pdbx_strand_id
1 'polypeptide(L)'
;MVRNYTEYRSLHGIYLEDGYVLDIVESASEIRFVLEAVLMPEHALYRTPMTGEWYCYAEGALVFGESRDIEWLKLSFKRYKDAAGIEDWGNIDSLTDSDGVYTAVGDWGGVRIRSGTDPEFIISDSWAK
;
A
#
# COMPACT_ATOMS: atom_id res chain seq x y z
N MET A 1 8.26 -20.45 2.01
CA MET A 1 7.11 -20.31 2.95
C MET A 1 6.43 -19.01 2.57
N VAL A 2 5.09 -18.97 2.50
CA VAL A 2 4.41 -17.71 2.16
C VAL A 2 4.30 -16.86 3.42
N ARG A 3 4.78 -15.62 3.35
CA ARG A 3 4.72 -14.62 4.42
C ARG A 3 3.68 -13.57 4.07
N ASN A 4 2.86 -13.15 5.03
CA ASN A 4 1.90 -12.05 4.87
C ASN A 4 2.56 -10.71 5.25
N TYR A 5 2.09 -9.61 4.64
CA TYR A 5 2.64 -8.27 4.91
C TYR A 5 2.59 -7.85 6.38
N THR A 6 1.60 -8.32 7.15
CA THR A 6 1.45 -8.04 8.58
C THR A 6 2.61 -8.55 9.43
N GLU A 7 3.42 -9.48 8.88
CA GLU A 7 4.60 -10.02 9.54
C GLU A 7 5.85 -9.13 9.37
N TYR A 8 5.79 -8.06 8.56
CA TYR A 8 6.89 -7.11 8.38
C TYR A 8 6.85 -6.03 9.45
N ARG A 9 7.97 -5.85 10.16
CA ARG A 9 8.08 -4.79 11.18
C ARG A 9 7.90 -3.39 10.60
N SER A 10 8.36 -3.17 9.37
CA SER A 10 8.21 -1.93 8.61
C SER A 10 6.77 -1.60 8.23
N LEU A 11 5.85 -2.57 8.32
CA LEU A 11 4.42 -2.42 8.03
C LEU A 11 3.57 -2.62 9.30
N HIS A 12 4.19 -2.62 10.48
CA HIS A 12 3.49 -2.86 11.74
C HIS A 12 2.44 -1.76 12.00
N GLY A 13 1.20 -2.16 12.22
CA GLY A 13 0.09 -1.24 12.46
C GLY A 13 -0.46 -0.56 11.20
N ILE A 14 -0.11 -1.06 10.02
CA ILE A 14 -0.74 -0.68 8.75
C ILE A 14 -1.80 -1.72 8.38
N TYR A 15 -2.99 -1.25 7.99
CA TYR A 15 -4.06 -2.08 7.43
C TYR A 15 -4.35 -1.65 5.99
N LEU A 16 -4.11 -2.56 5.04
CA LEU A 16 -4.11 -2.24 3.61
C LEU A 16 -5.49 -2.41 2.96
N GLU A 17 -6.31 -3.31 3.50
CA GLU A 17 -7.54 -3.77 2.89
C GLU A 17 -8.68 -2.74 2.98
N ASP A 18 -8.62 -1.78 3.92
CA ASP A 18 -9.56 -0.65 4.02
C ASP A 18 -8.89 0.71 3.70
N GLY A 19 -7.68 0.69 3.13
CA GLY A 19 -7.01 1.87 2.59
C GLY A 19 -7.31 2.09 1.10
N TYR A 20 -6.79 3.18 0.55
CA TYR A 20 -7.00 3.57 -0.84
C TYR A 20 -5.68 3.72 -1.58
N VAL A 21 -5.55 3.06 -2.73
CA VAL A 21 -4.46 3.26 -3.70
C VAL A 21 -4.79 4.49 -4.52
N LEU A 22 -4.02 5.55 -4.34
CA LEU A 22 -4.19 6.82 -5.05
C LEU A 22 -3.43 6.80 -6.38
N ASP A 23 -2.24 6.20 -6.37
CA ASP A 23 -1.39 6.06 -7.56
C ASP A 23 -0.45 4.86 -7.47
N ILE A 24 0.04 4.40 -8.62
CA ILE A 24 1.06 3.35 -8.71
C ILE A 24 2.18 3.87 -9.60
N VAL A 25 3.35 4.04 -8.99
CA VAL A 25 4.52 4.58 -9.69
C VAL A 25 5.56 3.49 -9.84
N GLU A 26 5.85 3.15 -11.10
CA GLU A 26 6.85 2.17 -11.48
C GLU A 26 8.09 2.86 -12.07
N SER A 27 9.26 2.40 -11.68
CA SER A 27 10.55 2.81 -12.22
C SER A 27 11.47 1.59 -12.39
N ALA A 28 12.66 1.80 -12.96
CA ALA A 28 13.59 0.71 -13.26
C ALA A 28 14.07 -0.10 -12.04
N SER A 29 14.01 0.47 -10.82
CA SER A 29 14.53 -0.16 -9.60
C SER A 29 13.57 -0.05 -8.40
N GLU A 30 12.35 0.42 -8.62
CA GLU A 30 11.36 0.65 -7.56
C GLU A 30 9.97 0.59 -8.16
N ILE A 31 9.06 -0.04 -7.43
CA ILE A 31 7.62 0.20 -7.56
C ILE A 31 7.10 0.68 -6.22
N ARG A 32 6.23 1.70 -6.25
CA ARG A 32 5.54 2.19 -5.06
C ARG A 32 4.06 2.38 -5.31
N PHE A 33 3.28 2.05 -4.30
CA PHE A 33 1.86 2.36 -4.22
C PHE A 33 1.72 3.60 -3.35
N VAL A 34 1.20 4.68 -3.92
CA VAL A 34 0.82 5.87 -3.15
C VAL A 34 -0.53 5.56 -2.52
N LEU A 35 -0.58 5.59 -1.19
CA LEU A 35 -1.73 5.16 -0.41
C LEU A 35 -2.24 6.27 0.49
N GLU A 36 -3.54 6.26 0.70
CA GLU A 36 -4.14 6.65 1.97
C GLU A 36 -4.38 5.37 2.78
N ALA A 37 -3.45 5.01 3.66
CA ALA A 37 -3.47 3.75 4.40
C ALA A 37 -4.16 3.90 5.75
N VAL A 38 -4.74 2.81 6.26
CA VAL A 38 -5.31 2.79 7.61
C VAL A 38 -4.21 2.51 8.64
N LEU A 39 -4.10 3.40 9.63
CA LEU A 39 -3.30 3.16 10.82
C LEU A 39 -4.15 2.47 11.90
N MET A 40 -3.62 1.38 12.43
CA MET A 40 -4.19 0.64 13.56
C MET A 40 -3.70 1.21 14.90
N PRO A 41 -4.41 0.98 16.03
CA PRO A 41 -4.07 1.55 17.34
C PRO A 41 -2.64 1.29 17.83
N GLU A 42 -2.00 0.21 17.38
CA GLU A 42 -0.61 -0.15 17.66
C GLU A 42 0.43 0.69 16.90
N HIS A 43 0.02 1.41 15.85
CA HIS A 43 0.91 2.27 15.09
C HIS A 43 1.32 3.50 15.92
N ALA A 44 2.62 3.84 15.92
CA ALA A 44 3.15 4.92 16.77
C ALA A 44 2.54 6.30 16.48
N LEU A 45 2.06 6.50 15.25
CA LEU A 45 1.41 7.74 14.81
C LEU A 45 -0.11 7.67 14.82
N TYR A 46 -0.71 6.60 15.35
CA TYR A 46 -2.16 6.48 15.42
C TYR A 46 -2.78 7.64 16.19
N ARG A 47 -3.88 8.16 15.65
CA ARG A 47 -4.82 9.04 16.34
C ARG A 47 -6.21 8.43 16.28
N THR A 48 -7.10 8.85 17.18
CA THR A 48 -8.52 8.55 17.01
C THR A 48 -9.01 9.11 15.67
N PRO A 49 -9.86 8.38 14.92
CA PRO A 49 -10.49 8.90 13.71
C PRO A 49 -11.21 10.22 13.99
N MET A 50 -11.10 11.16 13.05
CA MET A 50 -11.82 12.44 13.12
C MET A 50 -13.31 12.22 12.90
N THR A 51 -14.13 13.21 13.25
CA THR A 51 -15.58 13.14 13.00
C THR A 51 -15.84 12.98 11.50
N GLY A 52 -16.47 11.86 11.12
CA GLY A 52 -16.77 11.52 9.73
C GLY A 52 -15.79 10.51 9.10
N GLU A 53 -14.66 10.22 9.75
CA GLU A 53 -13.75 9.16 9.34
C GLU A 53 -14.14 7.83 10.00
N TRP A 54 -14.02 6.72 9.26
CA TRP A 54 -14.15 5.36 9.82
C TRP A 54 -12.86 4.90 10.50
N TYR A 55 -11.71 5.32 9.96
CA TYR A 55 -10.38 4.90 10.40
C TYR A 55 -9.41 6.09 10.53
N CYS A 56 -8.25 5.84 11.15
CA CYS A 56 -7.15 6.79 11.17
C CYS A 56 -6.38 6.69 9.86
N TYR A 57 -6.73 7.51 8.86
CA TYR A 57 -6.08 7.49 7.56
C TYR A 57 -4.76 8.26 7.55
N ALA A 58 -3.75 7.70 6.89
CA ALA A 58 -2.44 8.30 6.67
C ALA A 58 -2.00 8.23 5.21
N GLU A 59 -1.65 9.38 4.65
CA GLU A 59 -1.05 9.46 3.33
C GLU A 59 0.41 9.03 3.37
N GLY A 60 0.81 8.18 2.43
CA GLY A 60 2.17 7.68 2.33
C GLY A 60 2.40 6.83 1.09
N ALA A 61 3.53 6.13 1.06
CA ALA A 61 3.87 5.21 -0.01
C ALA A 61 4.32 3.86 0.55
N LEU A 62 3.74 2.78 0.03
CA LEU A 62 4.27 1.43 0.19
C LEU A 62 5.32 1.19 -0.90
N VAL A 63 6.58 1.07 -0.51
CA VAL A 63 7.74 1.06 -1.40
C VAL A 63 8.40 -0.31 -1.45
N PHE A 64 8.66 -0.80 -2.67
CA PHE A 64 9.50 -1.96 -2.94
C PHE A 64 10.79 -1.50 -3.63
N GLY A 65 11.82 -1.22 -2.82
CA GLY A 65 13.13 -0.78 -3.30
C GLY A 65 13.94 -1.91 -3.93
N GLU A 66 15.02 -1.57 -4.64
CA GLU A 66 15.90 -2.55 -5.31
C GLU A 66 15.13 -3.60 -6.13
N SER A 67 14.04 -3.19 -6.77
CA SER A 67 13.22 -4.04 -7.61
C SER A 67 14.04 -4.49 -8.83
N ARG A 68 14.15 -5.80 -9.01
CA ARG A 68 14.90 -6.44 -10.10
C ARG A 68 14.01 -6.88 -11.25
N ASP A 69 12.74 -7.13 -10.95
CA ASP A 69 11.74 -7.57 -11.90
C ASP A 69 10.34 -7.20 -11.40
N ILE A 70 9.50 -6.69 -12.30
CA ILE A 70 8.14 -6.26 -12.02
C ILE A 70 7.25 -6.84 -13.12
N GLU A 71 6.44 -7.82 -12.75
CA GLU A 71 5.57 -8.56 -13.66
C GLU A 71 4.10 -8.27 -13.33
N TRP A 72 3.44 -7.53 -14.19
CA TRP A 72 1.99 -7.33 -14.12
C TRP A 72 1.26 -8.60 -14.57
N LEU A 73 0.65 -9.31 -13.61
CA LEU A 73 -0.18 -10.49 -13.86
C LEU A 73 -1.55 -10.08 -14.45
N LYS A 74 -2.04 -8.91 -14.03
CA LYS A 74 -3.23 -8.25 -14.53
C LYS A 74 -3.11 -6.76 -14.24
N LEU A 75 -3.51 -5.92 -15.19
CA LEU A 75 -3.60 -4.47 -15.01
C LEU A 75 -5.00 -3.99 -15.37
N SER A 76 -5.57 -3.15 -14.52
CA SER A 76 -6.90 -2.56 -14.67
C SER A 76 -6.82 -1.06 -14.40
N PHE A 77 -7.26 -0.25 -15.35
CA PHE A 77 -7.30 1.21 -15.23
C PHE A 77 -8.62 1.73 -14.64
N LYS A 78 -9.40 0.86 -14.00
CA LYS A 78 -10.65 1.24 -13.37
C LYS A 78 -10.35 2.12 -12.16
N ARG A 79 -10.95 3.31 -12.14
CA ARG A 79 -10.94 4.23 -10.99
C ARG A 79 -12.30 4.23 -10.31
N TYR A 80 -12.29 4.44 -9.01
CA TYR A 80 -13.48 4.69 -8.19
C TYR A 80 -13.52 6.17 -7.85
N LYS A 81 -14.73 6.69 -7.62
CA LYS A 81 -14.94 8.07 -7.15
C LYS A 81 -15.78 8.03 -5.90
N ASP A 82 -15.34 8.75 -4.88
CA ASP A 82 -16.15 9.04 -3.72
C ASP A 82 -17.18 10.15 -4.02
N ALA A 83 -17.98 10.50 -3.01
CA ALA A 83 -18.99 11.55 -3.11
C ALA A 83 -18.39 12.96 -3.32
N ALA A 84 -17.10 13.16 -3.00
CA ALA A 84 -16.36 14.39 -3.22
C ALA A 84 -15.68 14.44 -4.61
N GLY A 85 -15.71 13.34 -5.36
CA GLY A 85 -15.11 13.20 -6.68
C GLY A 85 -13.61 12.90 -6.66
N ILE A 86 -13.07 12.50 -5.51
CA ILE A 86 -11.68 12.04 -5.35
C ILE A 86 -11.56 10.66 -6.01
N GLU A 87 -10.54 10.47 -6.83
CA GLU A 87 -10.31 9.21 -7.55
C GLU A 87 -9.27 8.33 -6.87
N ASP A 88 -9.59 7.05 -6.71
CA ASP A 88 -8.70 5.99 -6.23
C ASP A 88 -8.76 4.76 -7.15
N TRP A 89 -7.85 3.81 -6.97
CA TRP A 89 -7.81 2.54 -7.71
C TRP A 89 -8.37 1.35 -6.90
N GLY A 90 -9.11 1.61 -5.82
CA GLY A 90 -9.47 0.65 -4.79
C GLY A 90 -8.37 0.46 -3.77
N ASN A 91 -8.43 -0.65 -3.05
CA ASN A 91 -7.54 -1.04 -1.96
C ASN A 91 -6.44 -2.03 -2.44
N ILE A 92 -5.56 -2.42 -1.53
CA ILE A 92 -4.71 -3.62 -1.70
C ILE A 92 -5.37 -4.74 -0.90
N ASP A 93 -5.99 -5.70 -1.59
CA ASP A 93 -6.69 -6.83 -1.00
C ASP A 93 -5.75 -7.86 -0.36
N SER A 94 -4.54 -7.99 -0.90
CA SER A 94 -3.53 -8.88 -0.35
C SER A 94 -2.12 -8.48 -0.77
N LEU A 95 -1.18 -8.68 0.16
CA LEU A 95 0.25 -8.61 -0.09
C LEU A 95 0.94 -9.80 0.60
N THR A 96 1.62 -10.61 -0.20
CA THR A 96 2.35 -11.79 0.28
C THR A 96 3.74 -11.85 -0.32
N ASP A 97 4.66 -12.50 0.37
CA ASP A 97 6.02 -12.79 -0.09
C ASP A 97 6.27 -14.29 -0.13
N SER A 98 6.97 -14.74 -1.17
CA SER A 98 7.59 -16.06 -1.23
C SER A 98 9.04 -15.91 -1.70
N ASP A 99 9.96 -15.88 -0.74
CA ASP A 99 11.41 -15.88 -0.98
C ASP A 99 11.89 -14.65 -1.79
N GLY A 100 11.45 -13.45 -1.39
CA GLY A 100 11.81 -12.17 -2.02
C GLY A 100 11.01 -11.87 -3.29
N VAL A 101 9.90 -12.59 -3.48
CA VAL A 101 8.97 -12.41 -4.58
C VAL A 101 7.61 -12.06 -4.00
N TYR A 102 7.30 -10.77 -4.06
CA TYR A 102 6.08 -10.20 -3.55
C TYR A 102 4.97 -10.34 -4.57
N THR A 103 3.77 -10.66 -4.11
CA THR A 103 2.55 -10.61 -4.91
C THR A 103 1.57 -9.68 -4.23
N ALA A 104 1.25 -8.57 -4.89
CA ALA A 104 0.26 -7.60 -4.46
C ALA A 104 -0.95 -7.67 -5.40
N VAL A 105 -2.16 -7.67 -4.83
CA VAL A 105 -3.41 -7.76 -5.57
C VAL A 105 -4.41 -6.74 -5.05
N GLY A 106 -5.17 -6.14 -5.96
CA GLY A 106 -6.32 -5.29 -5.69
C GLY A 106 -7.16 -5.08 -6.94
N ASP A 107 -8.04 -4.09 -6.92
CA ASP A 107 -8.90 -3.76 -8.06
C ASP A 107 -8.14 -3.24 -9.29
N TRP A 108 -6.99 -2.60 -9.05
CA TRP A 108 -6.01 -2.19 -10.07
C TRP A 108 -5.32 -3.38 -10.76
N GLY A 109 -5.47 -4.59 -10.24
CA GLY A 109 -4.96 -5.82 -10.81
C GLY A 109 -4.03 -6.58 -9.87
N GLY A 110 -3.05 -7.28 -10.43
CA GLY A 110 -2.09 -8.05 -9.66
C GLY A 110 -0.70 -7.88 -10.24
N VAL A 111 0.27 -7.63 -9.36
CA VAL A 111 1.68 -7.49 -9.73
C VAL A 111 2.54 -8.43 -8.89
N ARG A 112 3.54 -9.01 -9.54
CA ARG A 112 4.61 -9.76 -8.90
C ARG A 112 5.87 -8.92 -8.94
N ILE A 113 6.52 -8.75 -7.79
CA ILE A 113 7.66 -7.85 -7.62
C ILE A 113 8.80 -8.66 -7.03
N ARG A 114 9.95 -8.68 -7.69
CA ARG A 114 11.17 -9.26 -7.14
C ARG A 114 12.02 -8.15 -6.58
N SER A 115 12.13 -8.06 -5.25
CA SER A 115 12.85 -6.98 -4.57
C SER A 115 14.05 -7.50 -3.78
N GLY A 116 15.10 -6.68 -3.69
CA GLY A 116 16.27 -6.94 -2.85
C GLY A 116 16.06 -6.64 -1.37
N THR A 117 15.02 -5.87 -1.03
CA THR A 117 14.72 -5.40 0.33
C THR A 117 13.29 -5.74 0.75
N ASP A 118 13.05 -5.71 2.05
CA ASP A 118 11.70 -5.75 2.63
C ASP A 118 10.92 -4.49 2.20
N PRO A 119 9.58 -4.56 2.05
CA PRO A 119 8.76 -3.40 1.75
C PRO A 119 8.69 -2.47 2.95
N GLU A 120 8.56 -1.17 2.69
CA GLU A 120 8.44 -0.13 3.72
C GLU A 120 7.26 0.78 3.44
N PHE A 121 6.55 1.19 4.50
CA PHE A 121 5.55 2.24 4.40
C PHE A 121 6.16 3.57 4.87
N ILE A 122 6.29 4.51 3.94
CA ILE A 122 6.85 5.84 4.18
C ILE A 122 5.69 6.82 4.25
N ILE A 123 5.40 7.32 5.45
CA ILE A 123 4.37 8.34 5.66
C ILE A 123 4.81 9.67 5.06
N SER A 124 3.89 10.38 4.40
CA SER A 124 4.16 11.68 3.80
C SER A 124 4.45 12.74 4.87
N ASP A 125 5.46 13.58 4.63
CA ASP A 125 5.81 14.71 5.50
C ASP A 125 4.65 15.71 5.66
N SER A 126 3.71 15.74 4.70
CA SER A 126 2.52 16.58 4.77
C SER A 126 1.48 16.10 5.78
N TRP A 127 1.51 14.81 6.15
CA TRP A 127 0.51 14.20 7.01
C TRP A 127 0.73 14.45 8.50
N ALA A 128 1.99 14.60 8.95
CA ALA A 128 2.33 14.75 10.37
C ALA A 128 2.03 16.15 10.97
N LYS A 129 1.16 16.95 10.33
CA LYS A 129 0.84 18.33 10.75
C LYS A 129 -0.54 18.46 11.38
#